data_AF-A0A0Q4CIT6-F1
#
_entry.id   AF-A0A0Q4CIT6-F1
#
_cell.length_a   1.000
_cell.length_b   1.000
_cell.length_c   1.000
_cell.angle_alpha   90.00
_cell.angle_beta   90.00
_cell.angle_gamma   90.00
#
_symmetry.space_group_name_H-M   'P 1'
#
loop_
_entity.id
_entity.type
_entity.pdbx_description
1 polymer ?
#
loop_
_entity_poly.entity_id
_entity_poly.type
_entity_poly.pdbx_seq_one_letter_code
_entity_poly.pdbx_strand_id
1 'polypeptide(L)' 'MIYNIIDHRSRPYLWREVNAIVEATSHDNACEDADHERTSDADITYDQLENVTVQEAVAWASAEPSAVTLYLYDKGAGTT' A
#
# COMPACT_ATOMS: atom_id res chain seq x y z
N MET A 1 9.27 0.93 3.31
CA MET A 1 9.43 2.40 3.25
C MET A 1 8.34 2.94 2.33
N ILE A 2 7.45 3.82 2.80
CA ILE A 2 6.31 4.27 1.99
C ILE A 2 6.72 5.44 1.09
N TYR A 3 6.53 5.29 -0.22
CA TYR A 3 6.71 6.38 -1.20
C TYR A 3 5.39 6.96 -1.68
N ASN A 4 4.33 6.14 -1.74
CA ASN A 4 3.00 6.59 -2.12
C ASN A 4 1.92 5.92 -1.28
N ILE A 5 0.78 6.59 -1.11
CA ILE A 5 -0.41 6.05 -0.45
C ILE A 5 -1.61 6.30 -1.34
N ILE A 6 -2.31 5.23 -1.71
CA ILE A 6 -3.54 5.29 -2.49
C ILE A 6 -4.70 4.84 -1.59
N ASP A 7 -5.56 5.79 -1.25
CA ASP A 7 -6.69 5.54 -0.37
C ASP A 7 -7.98 5.31 -1.18
N HIS A 8 -8.38 4.04 -1.31
CA HIS A 8 -9.61 3.61 -1.98
C HIS A 8 -10.81 3.48 -1.02
N ARG A 9 -10.66 3.83 0.26
CA ARG A 9 -11.76 3.75 1.23
C ARG A 9 -12.90 4.68 0.84
N SER A 10 -14.12 4.16 0.79
CA SER A 10 -15.33 4.97 0.59
C SER A 10 -15.64 5.85 1.82
N ARG A 11 -15.12 5.46 3.00
CA ARG A 11 -15.30 6.19 4.26
C ARG A 11 -13.93 6.46 4.90
N PRO A 12 -13.15 7.45 4.42
CA PRO A 12 -11.75 7.65 4.82
C PRO A 12 -11.54 7.97 6.32
N TYR A 13 -12.60 8.43 7.00
CA TYR A 13 -12.57 8.66 8.45
C TYR A 13 -12.74 7.39 9.29
N LEU A 14 -13.12 6.25 8.68
CA LEU A 14 -13.09 4.95 9.35
C LEU A 14 -11.68 4.38 9.28
N TRP A 15 -10.89 4.69 10.31
CA TRP A 15 -9.48 4.32 10.39
C TRP A 15 -9.23 3.01 11.17
N ARG A 16 -10.23 2.52 11.91
CA ARG A 16 -10.03 1.46 12.90
C ARG A 16 -9.98 0.05 12.32
N GLU A 17 -10.72 -0.19 11.23
CA GLU A 17 -10.81 -1.49 10.59
C GLU A 17 -10.73 -1.27 9.07
N VAL A 18 -9.53 -1.45 8.53
CA VAL A 18 -9.22 -1.31 7.10
C VAL A 18 -8.50 -2.57 6.61
N ASN A 19 -8.54 -2.75 5.30
CA ASN A 19 -7.65 -3.68 4.61
C ASN A 19 -6.54 -2.85 3.94
N ALA A 20 -5.33 -3.38 3.92
CA ALA A 20 -4.15 -2.73 3.38
C ALA A 20 -3.39 -3.70 2.47
N ILE A 21 -2.86 -3.16 1.38
CA ILE A 21 -2.01 -3.89 0.43
C ILE A 21 -0.75 -3.06 0.23
N VAL A 22 0.40 -3.72 0.07
CA VAL A 22 1.62 -3.09 -0.41
C VAL A 22 2.10 -3.78 -1.67
N GLU A 23 2.59 -2.97 -2.60
CA GLU A 23 3.34 -3.40 -3.78
C GLU A 23 4.56 -2.52 -3.94
N ALA A 24 5.60 -3.00 -4.62
CA ALA A 24 6.74 -2.18 -4.96
C ALA A 24 6.31 -0.96 -5.78
N THR A 25 6.76 0.24 -5.42
CA THR A 25 6.43 1.48 -6.15
C THR A 25 6.90 1.42 -7.61
N SER A 26 7.90 0.59 -7.93
CA SER A 26 8.36 0.35 -9.30
C SER A 26 7.29 -0.30 -10.20
N HIS A 27 6.22 -0.89 -9.65
CA HIS A 27 5.06 -1.36 -10.41
C HIS A 27 4.25 -0.20 -11.03
N ASP A 28 4.24 0.98 -10.38
CA ASP A 28 3.50 2.16 -10.83
C ASP A 28 4.15 2.82 -12.07
N ASN A 29 5.39 2.43 -12.41
CA ASN A 29 6.12 2.89 -13.60
C ASN A 29 5.40 2.60 -14.94
N ALA A 30 4.36 1.77 -14.94
CA ALA A 30 3.53 1.54 -16.11
C ALA A 30 2.64 2.75 -16.45
N CYS A 31 2.45 3.69 -15.52
CA CYS A 31 1.69 4.92 -15.73
C CYS A 31 2.59 5.99 -16.36
N GLU A 32 2.20 6.50 -17.55
CA GLU A 32 3.04 7.42 -18.33
C GLU A 32 3.33 8.77 -17.64
N ASP A 33 2.47 9.19 -16.72
CA ASP A 33 2.55 10.45 -15.99
C ASP A 33 2.91 10.28 -14.49
N ALA A 34 3.47 9.13 -14.11
CA ALA A 34 3.95 8.89 -12.75
C ALA A 34 5.42 9.29 -12.55
N ASP A 35 5.79 9.54 -11.30
CA ASP A 35 7.19 9.48 -10.89
C ASP A 35 7.67 8.03 -10.93
N HIS A 36 8.87 7.80 -11.48
CA HIS A 36 9.40 6.44 -11.65
C HIS A 36 10.38 6.07 -10.53
N GLU A 37 10.30 4.81 -10.08
CA GLU A 37 11.27 4.23 -9.15
C GLU A 37 12.02 3.05 -9.79
N ARG A 38 13.30 2.88 -9.46
CA ARG A 38 14.09 1.75 -9.97
C ARG A 38 13.64 0.46 -9.29
N THR A 39 13.61 -0.62 -10.05
CA THR A 39 13.41 -1.96 -9.49
C THR A 39 14.60 -2.35 -8.61
N SER A 40 14.31 -3.05 -7.50
CA SER A 40 15.30 -3.58 -6.56
C SER A 40 15.11 -5.08 -6.35
N ASP A 41 16.17 -5.81 -6.03
CA ASP A 41 16.08 -7.23 -5.63
C ASP A 41 15.33 -7.42 -4.30
N ALA A 42 15.15 -6.34 -3.54
CA ALA A 42 14.37 -6.31 -2.30
C ALA A 42 12.90 -5.89 -2.50
N ASP A 43 12.47 -5.69 -3.76
CA ASP A 43 11.09 -5.31 -4.06
C ASP A 43 10.13 -6.44 -3.71
N ILE A 44 9.07 -6.08 -3.00
CA ILE A 44 7.95 -6.98 -2.74
C ILE A 44 6.99 -6.95 -3.92
N THR A 45 6.60 -8.11 -4.43
CA THR A 45 5.58 -8.14 -5.49
C THR A 45 4.22 -7.73 -4.92
N TYR A 46 3.85 -8.29 -3.76
CA TYR A 46 2.56 -8.10 -3.14
C TYR A 46 2.59 -8.64 -1.71
N ASP A 47 1.99 -7.91 -0.77
CA ASP A 47 1.58 -8.44 0.53
C ASP A 47 0.36 -7.67 1.06
N GLN A 48 -0.36 -8.26 2.02
CA GLN A 48 -1.63 -7.73 2.51
C GLN A 48 -1.83 -7.91 4.02
N LEU A 49 -2.53 -6.94 4.62
CA LEU A 49 -3.05 -7.00 5.98
C LEU A 49 -4.54 -6.69 6.00
N GLU A 50 -5.30 -7.43 6.81
CA GLU A 50 -6.74 -7.25 6.95
C GLU A 50 -7.14 -6.91 8.38
N ASN A 51 -8.24 -6.18 8.52
CA ASN A 51 -8.86 -5.84 9.81
C ASN A 51 -7.89 -5.16 10.78
N VAL A 52 -6.99 -4.32 10.25
CA VAL A 52 -6.04 -3.52 11.03
C VAL A 52 -6.51 -2.07 11.10
N THR A 53 -5.90 -1.30 11.99
CA THR A 53 -6.02 0.16 11.96
C THR A 53 -5.15 0.74 10.84
N VAL A 54 -5.47 1.95 10.38
CA VAL A 54 -4.61 2.69 9.42
C VAL A 54 -3.21 2.90 9.98
N GLN A 55 -3.08 3.12 11.29
CA GLN A 55 -1.76 3.30 11.91
C GLN A 55 -0.92 2.03 11.84
N GLU A 56 -1.52 0.86 12.09
CA GLU A 56 -0.84 -0.43 11.95
C GLU A 56 -0.45 -0.71 10.49
N ALA A 57 -1.34 -0.43 9.53
CA ALA A 57 -1.04 -0.55 8.10
C ALA A 57 0.14 0.33 7.67
N VAL A 58 0.17 1.60 8.12
CA VAL A 58 1.27 2.52 7.83
C VAL A 58 2.57 2.06 8.49
N ALA A 59 2.52 1.59 9.74
CA ALA A 59 3.70 1.09 10.44
C ALA A 59 4.29 -0.14 9.75
N TRP A 60 3.44 -1.07 9.33
CA TRP A 60 3.82 -2.26 8.58
C TRP A 60 4.46 -1.90 7.22
N ALA A 61 3.77 -1.11 6.37
CA ALA A 61 4.32 -0.71 5.07
C ALA A 61 5.60 0.14 5.18
N SER A 62 5.73 0.93 6.26
CA SER A 62 6.95 1.69 6.53
C SER A 62 8.15 0.78 6.85
N ALA A 63 7.91 -0.41 7.40
CA ALA A 63 8.94 -1.38 7.75
C ALA A 63 9.49 -2.17 6.54
N GLU A 64 8.83 -2.09 5.37
CA GLU A 64 9.32 -2.75 4.16
C GLU A 64 10.74 -2.27 3.79
N PRO A 65 11.62 -3.19 3.34
CA PRO A 65 13.02 -2.88 3.05
C PRO A 65 13.20 -2.07 1.75
N SER A 66 12.19 -2.03 0.90
CA SER A 66 12.13 -1.31 -0.38
C SER A 66 11.03 -0.25 -0.39
N ALA A 67 11.01 0.55 -1.45
CA ALA A 67 9.99 1.56 -1.69
C ALA A 67 8.67 0.87 -2.07
N VAL A 68 7.61 1.15 -1.30
CA VAL A 68 6.29 0.57 -1.54
C VAL A 68 5.22 1.64 -1.69
N THR A 69 4.21 1.30 -2.49
CA THR A 69 2.94 1.98 -2.56
C THR A 69 1.95 1.26 -1.65
N LEU A 70 1.41 1.98 -0.66
CA LEU A 70 0.42 1.46 0.28
C LEU A 70 -0.99 1.76 -0.24
N TYR A 71 -1.78 0.72 -0.46
CA TYR A 71 -3.18 0.83 -0.84
C TYR A 71 -4.06 0.57 0.38
N LEU A 72 -5.05 1.44 0.62
CA LEU A 72 -6.00 1.30 1.73
C LEU A 72 -7.42 1.06 1.21
N TYR A 73 -8.10 0.09 1.79
CA TYR A 73 -9.46 -0.32 1.43
C TYR A 73 -10.37 -0.39 2.64
N ASP A 74 -11.68 -0.28 2.40
CA ASP A 74 -12.67 -0.53 3.45
C ASP A 74 -12.58 -2.00 3.91
N LYS A 75 -13.04 -2.28 5.13
CA LYS A 75 -13.14 -3.65 5.65
C LYS A 75 -13.88 -4.57 4.68
N GLY A 76 -13.24 -5.67 4.31
CA GLY A 76 -13.81 -6.68 3.41
C GLY A 76 -13.75 -6.32 1.93
N ALA A 77 -13.06 -5.24 1.56
CA ALA A 77 -12.74 -4.88 0.19
C ALA A 77 -11.24 -5.07 -0.10
N GLY A 78 -10.86 -5.00 -1.38
CA GLY A 78 -9.47 -5.08 -1.84
C GLY A 78 -8.91 -6.50 -1.99
N THR A 79 -9.65 -7.55 -1.60
CA THR A 79 -9.10 -8.92 -1.48
C THR A 79 -9.75 -9.96 -2.41
N THR A 80 -10.19 -9.52 -3.61
CA THR A 80 -10.78 -10.38 -4.65
C THR A 80 -9.88 -10.55 -5.85
#